data_AF-A0A0G0RHH2-F1
#
_entry.id   AF-A0A0G0RHH2-F1
#
_cell.length_a   1.000
_cell.length_b   1.000
_cell.length_c   1.000
_cell.angle_alpha   90.00
_cell.angle_beta   90.00
_cell.angle_gamma   90.00
#
_symmetry.space_group_name_H-M   'P 1'
#
loop_
_entity.id
_entity.type
_entity.pdbx_description
1 polymer ?
#
loop_
_entity_poly.entity_id
_entity_poly.type
_entity_poly.pdbx_seq_one_letter_code
_entity_poly.pdbx_strand_id
1 'polypeptide(L)' 'MVTVEKKLIEKYKMEKHRLGHLQPRYLEVFEYRTGIADGDPHTQKETGKEFSISSTRAAQLEARVKYELEQF' A
#
# COMPACT_ATOMS: atom_id res chain seq x y z
N MET A 1 9.36 -15.53 -4.71
CA MET A 1 8.38 -14.60 -4.11
C MET A 1 8.92 -13.18 -3.88
N VAL A 2 10.24 -12.97 -3.67
CA VAL A 2 10.87 -11.64 -3.46
C VAL A 2 10.73 -10.66 -4.64
N THR A 3 10.56 -11.16 -5.87
CA THR A 3 10.61 -10.34 -7.10
C THR A 3 9.32 -9.58 -7.38
N VAL A 4 8.16 -10.07 -6.93
CA VAL A 4 6.85 -9.46 -7.26
C VAL A 4 6.59 -8.23 -6.39
N GLU A 5 6.81 -8.32 -5.08
CA GLU A 5 6.65 -7.19 -4.16
C GLU A 5 7.60 -6.04 -4.47
N LYS A 6 8.88 -6.34 -4.76
CA LYS A 6 9.83 -5.32 -5.20
C LYS A 6 9.36 -4.61 -6.47
N LYS A 7 8.87 -5.36 -7.46
CA LYS A 7 8.36 -4.78 -8.71
C LYS A 7 7.15 -3.88 -8.47
N LEU A 8 6.25 -4.27 -7.56
CA LEU A 8 5.09 -3.46 -7.18
C LEU A 8 5.51 -2.15 -6.51
N ILE A 9 6.44 -2.21 -5.55
CA ILE A 9 6.94 -1.02 -4.84
C ILE A 9 7.61 -0.05 -5.81
N GLU A 10 8.43 -0.56 -6.74
CA GLU A 10 9.05 0.29 -7.76
C GLU A 10 8.01 0.89 -8.72
N LYS A 11 7.00 0.11 -9.15
CA LYS A 11 5.88 0.65 -9.93
C LYS A 11 5.16 1.76 -9.16
N TYR A 12 4.85 1.55 -7.89
CA TYR A 12 4.24 2.56 -7.03
C TYR A 12 5.08 3.85 -6.97
N LYS A 13 6.38 3.76 -6.74
CA LYS A 13 7.26 4.94 -6.69
C LYS A 13 7.27 5.72 -8.00
N MET A 14 7.29 5.02 -9.13
CA MET A 14 7.27 5.66 -10.46
C MET A 14 5.90 6.28 -10.77
N GLU A 15 4.82 5.64 -10.36
CA GLU A 15 3.47 5.92 -10.81
C GLU A 15 2.56 6.57 -9.77
N LYS A 16 3.05 6.87 -8.56
CA LYS A 16 2.27 7.47 -7.46
C LYS A 16 1.47 8.70 -7.91
N HIS A 17 2.03 9.52 -8.80
CA HIS A 17 1.38 10.71 -9.35
C HIS A 17 0.03 10.42 -10.04
N ARG A 18 -0.18 9.18 -10.53
CA ARG A 18 -1.40 8.72 -11.19
C ARG A 18 -2.52 8.37 -10.20
N LEU A 19 -2.15 8.11 -8.95
CA LEU A 19 -3.05 7.69 -7.89
C LEU A 19 -3.69 8.89 -7.15
N GLY A 20 -3.56 10.11 -7.68
CA GLY A 20 -4.11 11.33 -7.05
C GLY A 20 -5.64 11.35 -6.89
N HIS A 21 -6.34 10.44 -7.55
CA HIS A 21 -7.80 10.26 -7.41
C HIS A 21 -8.17 9.38 -6.20
N LEU A 22 -7.22 8.63 -5.62
CA LEU A 22 -7.44 7.87 -4.39
C LEU A 22 -7.39 8.79 -3.18
N GLN A 23 -8.12 8.43 -2.12
CA GLN A 23 -8.02 9.17 -0.86
C GLN A 23 -6.59 9.05 -0.32
N PRO A 24 -5.99 10.14 0.20
CA PRO A 24 -4.62 10.13 0.71
C PRO A 24 -4.34 9.00 1.71
N ARG A 25 -5.30 8.72 2.59
CA ARG A 25 -5.23 7.64 3.58
C ARG A 25 -5.02 6.24 2.98
N TYR A 26 -5.44 6.00 1.74
CA TYR A 26 -5.21 4.71 1.07
C TYR A 26 -3.73 4.55 0.73
N LEU A 27 -3.09 5.65 0.31
CA LEU A 27 -1.68 5.70 -0.02
C LEU A 27 -0.83 5.57 1.25
N GLU A 28 -1.18 6.30 2.32
CA GLU A 28 -0.49 6.22 3.61
C GLU A 28 -0.49 4.79 4.18
N VAL A 29 -1.66 4.13 4.16
CA VAL A 29 -1.80 2.74 4.61
C VAL A 29 -0.96 1.79 3.76
N PHE A 30 -0.94 1.99 2.44
CA PHE A 30 -0.14 1.18 1.53
C PHE A 30 1.37 1.41 1.75
N GLU A 31 1.81 2.65 1.91
CA GLU A 31 3.20 3.03 2.12
C GLU A 31 3.74 2.47 3.43
N TYR A 32 2.96 2.56 4.52
CA TYR A 32 3.30 1.91 5.78
C TYR A 32 3.37 0.39 5.59
N ARG A 33 2.31 -0.24 5.06
CA ARG A 33 2.27 -1.70 4.95
C ARG A 33 3.38 -2.29 4.08
N THR A 34 3.83 -1.56 3.05
CA THR A 34 4.93 -1.98 2.17
C THR A 34 6.33 -1.59 2.65
N GLY A 35 6.45 -0.88 3.78
CA GLY A 35 7.73 -0.39 4.31
C GLY A 35 8.31 0.77 3.50
N ILE A 36 7.52 1.43 2.66
CA ILE A 36 7.95 2.64 1.95
C ILE A 36 8.10 3.81 2.94
N ALA A 37 7.23 3.87 3.95
CA ALA A 37 7.21 4.96 4.92
C ALA A 37 8.39 4.92 5.89
N ASP A 38 8.82 3.73 6.31
CA ASP A 38 9.77 3.54 7.43
C ASP A 38 10.87 2.49 7.19
N GLY A 39 10.86 1.82 6.03
CA GLY A 39 11.88 0.85 5.63
C GLY A 39 11.54 -0.61 5.93
N ASP A 40 10.49 -0.87 6.70
CA ASP A 40 10.12 -2.22 7.15
C ASP A 40 8.67 -2.57 6.76
N PRO A 41 8.42 -3.65 6.02
CA PRO A 41 7.04 -4.07 5.72
C PRO A 41 6.28 -4.49 6.97
N HIS A 42 5.03 -4.05 7.09
CA HIS A 42 4.17 -4.37 8.23
C HIS A 42 3.08 -5.37 7.86
N THR A 43 2.67 -6.18 8.83
CA THR A 43 1.49 -7.03 8.66
C THR A 43 0.20 -6.19 8.60
N GLN A 44 -0.87 -6.77 8.08
CA GLN A 44 -2.21 -6.15 8.11
C GLN A 44 -2.68 -5.86 9.54
N LYS A 45 -2.25 -6.68 10.51
CA LYS A 45 -2.59 -6.49 11.93
C LYS A 45 -1.87 -5.29 12.52
N GLU A 46 -0.58 -5.15 12.25
CA GLU A 46 0.22 -3.98 12.67
C GLU A 46 -0.29 -2.71 12.01
N THR A 47 -0.51 -2.75 10.69
CA THR A 47 -1.11 -1.64 9.93
C THR A 47 -2.49 -1.27 10.47
N GLY A 48 -3.33 -2.26 10.78
CA GLY A 48 -4.64 -2.01 11.38
C GLY A 48 -4.53 -1.28 12.73
N LYS A 49 -3.60 -1.72 13.58
CA LYS A 49 -3.33 -1.06 14.86
C LYS A 49 -2.86 0.38 14.68
N GLU A 50 -1.89 0.62 13.79
CA GLU A 50 -1.33 1.93 13.52
C GLU A 50 -2.38 2.92 13.02
N PHE A 51 -3.20 2.51 12.06
CA PHE A 51 -4.20 3.39 11.45
C PHE A 51 -5.57 3.36 12.14
N SER A 52 -5.69 2.69 13.29
CA SER A 52 -6.94 2.49 14.02
C SER A 52 -8.07 1.94 13.13
N ILE A 53 -7.76 0.90 12.35
CA ILE A 53 -8.68 0.18 11.46
C ILE A 53 -8.56 -1.35 11.67
N SER A 54 -9.53 -2.11 11.19
CA SER A 54 -9.39 -3.57 11.19
C SER A 54 -8.30 -4.04 10.23
N SER A 55 -7.70 -5.20 10.51
CA SER A 55 -6.75 -5.84 9.60
C SER A 55 -7.36 -6.10 8.22
N THR A 56 -8.64 -6.49 8.19
CA THR A 56 -9.41 -6.63 6.94
C THR A 56 -9.50 -5.32 6.18
N ARG A 57 -9.72 -4.19 6.87
CA ARG A 57 -9.75 -2.89 6.21
C ARG A 57 -8.37 -2.51 5.66
N ALA A 58 -7.29 -2.76 6.41
CA ALA A 58 -5.93 -2.56 5.90
C ALA A 58 -5.67 -3.39 4.62
N ALA A 59 -6.14 -4.65 4.58
CA ALA A 59 -6.06 -5.50 3.40
C ALA A 59 -6.82 -4.91 2.19
N GLN A 60 -8.04 -4.42 2.41
CA GLN A 60 -8.86 -3.80 1.37
C GLN A 60 -8.22 -2.54 0.79
N LEU A 61 -7.65 -1.70 1.65
CA LEU A 61 -6.97 -0.47 1.23
C LEU A 61 -5.74 -0.78 0.39
N GLU A 62 -4.92 -1.75 0.80
CA GLU A 62 -3.83 -2.24 -0.06
C GLU A 62 -4.35 -2.73 -1.40
N ALA A 63 -5.36 -3.62 -1.40
CA ALA A 63 -5.87 -4.23 -2.61
C ALA A 63 -6.37 -3.17 -3.60
N ARG A 64 -6.96 -2.08 -3.08
CA ARG A 64 -7.38 -0.95 -3.91
C ARG A 64 -6.20 -0.25 -4.59
N VAL A 65 -5.11 0.00 -3.86
CA VAL A 65 -3.90 0.61 -4.45
C VAL A 65 -3.27 -0.32 -5.49
N LYS A 66 -3.16 -1.62 -5.19
CA LYS A 66 -2.66 -2.63 -6.13
C LYS A 66 -3.47 -2.68 -7.41
N TYR A 67 -4.80 -2.69 -7.30
CA TYR A 67 -5.70 -2.69 -8.44
C TYR A 67 -5.47 -1.47 -9.34
N GLU A 68 -5.41 -0.26 -8.77
CA GLU A 68 -5.18 0.95 -9.58
C GLU A 68 -3.80 0.97 -10.25
N LEU A 69 -2.78 0.40 -9.60
CA LEU A 69 -1.48 0.19 -10.22
C LEU A 69 -1.53 -0.84 -11.36
N GLU A 70 -2.47 -1.78 -11.39
CA GLU A 70 -2.57 -2.82 -12.42
C GLU A 70 -3.42 -2.43 -13.61
N GLN A 71 -4.39 -1.51 -13.46
CA GLN A 71 -5.31 -1.13 -14.52
C GLN A 71 -4.68 -0.33 -15.67
N PHE A 72 -3.37 -0.10 -15.63
CA PHE A 72 -2.63 0.65 -16.64
C PHE A 72 -1.19 0.15 -16.81
#